data_AF-A0A7C0Z2H9-F1
#
_entry.id   AF-A0A7C0Z2H9-F1
#
_cell.length_a   1.000
_cell.length_b   1.000
_cell.length_c   1.000
_cell.angle_alpha   90.00
_cell.angle_beta   90.00
_cell.angle_gamma   90.00
#
_symmetry.space_group_name_H-M   'P 1'
#
loop_
_entity.id
_entity.type
_entity.pdbx_description
1 polymer ?
#
loop_
_entity_poly.entity_id
_entity_poly.type
_entity_poly.pdbx_seq_one_letter_code
_entity_poly.pdbx_strand_id
1 'polypeptide(L)'
;MGLWQAEEVRLTPIRKLKFVVDTEDPTAPAMPLSSFVKLFGFTPEPPRYRLISVDVLSCPEDQTVVLAVECAECPRFIKRAKGYIYCSEKPVR
;
A
#
# COMPACT_ATOMS: atom_id res chain seq x y z
N MET A 1 5.46 38.67 -17.37
CA MET A 1 4.69 37.82 -16.43
C MET A 1 4.90 36.39 -16.88
N GLY A 2 5.80 35.65 -16.21
CA GLY A 2 6.06 34.26 -16.56
C GLY A 2 4.84 33.40 -16.25
N LEU A 3 4.35 32.66 -17.24
CA LEU A 3 3.36 31.61 -17.04
C LEU A 3 4.00 30.56 -16.13
N TRP A 4 3.55 30.47 -14.89
CA TRP A 4 3.89 29.34 -14.02
C TRP A 4 3.25 28.10 -14.64
N GLN A 5 4.02 27.30 -15.37
CA GLN A 5 3.56 25.98 -15.78
C GLN A 5 3.41 25.14 -14.52
N ALA A 6 2.18 24.72 -14.22
CA ALA A 6 1.95 23.72 -13.19
C ALA A 6 2.64 22.43 -13.64
N GLU A 7 3.62 21.98 -12.86
CA GLU A 7 4.30 20.72 -13.12
C GLU A 7 3.27 19.57 -13.04
N GLU A 8 3.32 18.64 -13.99
CA GLU A 8 2.37 17.52 -14.00
C GLU A 8 2.60 16.64 -12.76
N VAL A 9 1.55 16.50 -11.96
CA VAL A 9 1.56 15.66 -10.77
C VAL A 9 0.87 14.35 -11.10
N ARG A 10 1.57 13.24 -10.92
CA ARG A 10 1.00 11.89 -11.03
C ARG A 10 0.31 11.53 -9.71
N LEU A 11 -0.93 11.06 -9.80
CA LEU A 11 -1.72 10.61 -8.66
C LEU A 11 -1.86 9.10 -8.73
N THR A 12 -1.29 8.39 -7.76
CA THR A 12 -1.41 6.94 -7.67
C THR A 12 -2.30 6.54 -6.51
N PRO A 13 -3.39 5.78 -6.75
CA PRO A 13 -4.27 5.31 -5.69
C PRO A 13 -3.56 4.29 -4.79
N ILE A 14 -3.79 4.38 -3.48
CA ILE A 14 -3.32 3.42 -2.49
C ILE A 14 -4.40 2.35 -2.30
N ARG A 15 -4.00 1.08 -2.42
CA ARG A 15 -4.83 -0.07 -2.10
C ARG A 15 -4.45 -0.62 -0.72
N LYS A 16 -5.44 -0.83 0.15
CA LYS A 16 -5.25 -1.49 1.44
C LYS A 16 -5.52 -2.99 1.31
N LEU A 17 -4.51 -3.80 1.57
CA LEU A 17 -4.61 -5.26 1.66
C LEU A 17 -4.75 -5.67 3.12
N LYS A 18 -5.72 -6.54 3.41
CA LYS A 18 -5.92 -7.12 4.74
C LYS A 18 -5.69 -8.62 4.69
N PHE A 19 -4.77 -9.12 5.50
CA PHE A 19 -4.46 -10.54 5.57
C PHE A 19 -4.37 -11.00 7.03
N VAL A 20 -4.62 -12.28 7.21
CA VAL A 20 -4.59 -13.00 8.48
C VAL A 20 -3.25 -13.69 8.59
N VAL A 21 -2.64 -13.58 9.77
CA VAL A 21 -1.41 -14.29 10.15
C VAL A 21 -1.73 -15.14 11.37
N ASP A 22 -1.41 -16.42 11.32
CA ASP A 22 -1.42 -17.32 12.48
C ASP A 22 -0.11 -17.10 13.25
N THR A 23 -0.20 -16.68 14.51
CA THR A 23 0.97 -16.44 15.37
C THR A 23 1.42 -17.67 16.13
N GLU A 24 0.62 -18.74 16.15
CA GLU A 24 0.95 -20.00 16.80
C GLU A 24 1.55 -21.00 15.79
N ASP A 25 1.18 -20.90 14.51
CA ASP A 25 1.75 -21.69 13.42
C ASP A 25 2.51 -20.81 12.39
N PRO A 26 3.84 -20.70 12.49
CA PRO A 26 4.64 -19.91 11.55
C PRO A 26 4.74 -20.53 10.15
N THR A 27 4.34 -21.78 9.97
CA THR A 27 4.31 -22.45 8.67
C THR A 27 3.01 -22.20 7.91
N ALA A 28 1.97 -21.74 8.60
CA ALA A 28 0.71 -21.38 7.99
C ALA A 28 0.89 -20.14 7.09
N PRO A 29 0.49 -20.21 5.81
CA PRO A 29 0.62 -19.08 4.90
C PRO A 29 -0.30 -17.93 5.31
N ALA A 30 0.21 -16.71 5.24
CA ALA A 30 -0.62 -15.52 5.34
C ALA A 30 -1.64 -15.48 4.19
N MET A 31 -2.89 -15.17 4.50
CA MET A 31 -3.95 -15.17 3.49
C MET A 31 -4.92 -13.99 3.64
N PRO A 32 -5.57 -13.54 2.55
CA PRO A 32 -6.57 -12.49 2.64
C PRO A 32 -7.69 -12.84 3.63
N LEU A 33 -8.16 -11.87 4.40
CA LEU A 33 -9.26 -12.08 5.36
C LEU A 33 -10.50 -12.71 4.71
N SER A 34 -10.83 -12.27 3.48
CA SER A 34 -11.95 -12.83 2.72
C SER A 34 -11.76 -14.31 2.38
N SER A 35 -10.54 -14.73 2.08
CA SER A 35 -10.22 -16.13 1.82
C SER A 35 -10.26 -16.95 3.11
N PHE A 36 -9.75 -16.41 4.22
CA PHE A 36 -9.77 -17.07 5.52
C PHE A 36 -11.19 -17.40 5.97
N VAL A 37 -12.09 -16.42 5.98
CA VAL A 37 -13.48 -16.63 6.43
C VAL A 37 -14.20 -17.63 5.52
N LYS A 38 -13.91 -17.62 4.21
CA LYS A 38 -14.49 -18.59 3.26
C LYS A 38 -14.00 -20.02 3.49
N LEU A 39 -12.73 -20.19 3.84
CA LEU A 39 -12.12 -21.52 4.01
C LEU A 39 -12.44 -22.13 5.38
N PHE A 40 -12.40 -21.33 6.45
CA PHE A 40 -12.51 -21.82 7.82
C PHE A 40 -13.89 -21.58 8.45
N GLY A 41 -14.72 -20.69 7.88
CA GLY A 41 -16.09 -20.46 8.34
C GLY A 41 -16.22 -19.64 9.62
N PHE A 42 -15.12 -19.12 10.17
CA PHE A 42 -15.13 -18.25 11.35
C PHE A 42 -14.29 -16.98 11.12
N THR A 43 -14.51 -15.98 11.98
CA THR A 43 -13.75 -14.73 11.95
C THR A 43 -12.45 -14.90 12.74
N PRO A 44 -11.28 -14.54 12.18
CA PRO A 44 -10.01 -14.68 12.88
C PRO A 44 -9.99 -13.80 14.14
N GLU A 45 -9.75 -14.44 15.29
CA GLU A 45 -9.72 -13.77 16.59
C GLU A 45 -8.32 -13.88 17.25
N PRO A 46 -7.89 -12.83 17.99
CA PRO A 46 -6.69 -12.88 18.80
C PRO A 46 -6.86 -13.83 20.01
N PRO A 47 -5.77 -14.35 20.61
CA PRO A 47 -4.37 -14.00 20.34
C PRO A 47 -3.77 -14.71 19.12
N ARG A 48 -4.33 -15.86 18.72
CA ARG A 48 -3.76 -16.74 17.69
C ARG A 48 -3.76 -16.09 16.30
N TYR A 49 -4.85 -15.48 15.88
CA TYR A 49 -4.94 -14.88 14.55
C TYR A 49 -4.82 -13.36 14.63
N ARG A 50 -3.84 -12.79 13.94
CA ARG A 50 -3.68 -11.34 13.81
C ARG A 50 -4.07 -10.86 12.41
N LEU A 51 -4.83 -9.77 12.39
CA LEU A 51 -5.16 -9.07 11.16
C LEU A 51 -4.11 -7.98 10.88
N ILE A 52 -3.40 -8.12 9.78
CA ILE A 52 -2.43 -7.15 9.30
C ILE A 52 -3.02 -6.41 8.11
N SER A 53 -2.85 -5.08 8.10
CA SER A 53 -3.24 -4.23 6.98
C SER A 53 -2.01 -3.56 6.40
N VAL A 54 -1.80 -3.73 5.10
CA VAL A 54 -0.68 -3.12 4.36
C VAL A 54 -1.22 -2.26 3.24
N ASP A 55 -0.68 -1.06 3.14
CA ASP A 55 -1.00 -0.11 2.09
C ASP A 55 0.02 -0.23 0.96
N VAL A 56 -0.45 -0.57 -0.25
CA VAL A 56 0.37 -0.78 -1.45
C VAL A 56 -0.12 0.09 -2.61
N LEU A 57 0.74 0.32 -3.59
CA LEU A 57 0.40 0.96 -4.86
C LEU A 57 1.27 0.43 -5.99
N SER A 58 0.82 0.64 -7.24
CA SER A 58 1.66 0.44 -8.43
C SER A 58 2.41 1.73 -8.73
N CYS A 59 3.74 1.72 -8.65
CA CYS A 59 4.56 2.89 -8.94
C CYS A 59 4.29 3.37 -10.37
N PRO A 60 3.98 4.67 -10.59
CA PRO A 60 3.60 5.15 -11.91
C PRO A 60 4.78 5.25 -12.89
N GLU A 61 6.01 5.05 -12.42
CA GLU A 61 7.21 5.09 -13.26
C GLU A 61 7.51 3.74 -13.91
N ASP A 62 7.54 2.67 -13.11
CA ASP A 62 8.04 1.35 -13.51
C ASP A 62 6.98 0.24 -13.33
N GLN A 63 5.79 0.57 -12.84
CA GLN A 63 4.70 -0.35 -12.53
C GLN A 63 5.03 -1.40 -11.45
N THR A 64 6.09 -1.18 -10.67
CA THR A 64 6.41 -2.05 -9.54
C THR A 64 5.41 -1.86 -8.41
N VAL A 65 4.96 -2.95 -7.78
CA VAL A 65 4.14 -2.87 -6.58
C VAL A 65 5.03 -2.55 -5.39
N VAL A 66 4.78 -1.40 -4.76
CA VAL A 66 5.56 -0.89 -3.63
C VAL A 66 4.67 -0.65 -2.42
N LEU A 67 5.26 -0.66 -1.23
CA LEU A 67 4.59 -0.22 -0.02
C LEU A 67 4.43 1.31 -0.04
N ALA A 68 3.29 1.80 0.42
CA ALA A 68 3.05 3.25 0.50
C ALA A 68 4.04 3.97 1.43
N VAL A 69 4.70 3.26 2.34
CA VAL A 69 5.73 3.80 3.23
C VAL A 69 7.08 4.00 2.53
N GLU A 70 7.41 3.17 1.54
CA GLU A 70 8.66 3.26 0.76
C GLU A 70 8.67 4.49 -0.15
N CYS A 71 7.49 4.99 -0.54
CA CYS A 71 7.40 6.19 -1.37
C CYS A 71 8.07 7.41 -0.76
N ALA A 72 8.17 7.53 0.57
CA ALA A 72 8.80 8.68 1.22
C ALA A 72 10.31 8.81 0.91
N GLU A 73 10.94 7.72 0.50
CA GLU A 73 12.36 7.63 0.12
C GLU A 73 12.59 7.95 -1.37
N CYS A 74 11.52 7.96 -2.19
CA CYS A 74 11.61 8.27 -3.61
C CYS A 74 11.89 9.77 -3.83
N PRO A 75 12.85 10.16 -4.69
CA PRO A 75 13.15 11.58 -4.93
C PRO A 75 12.02 12.32 -5.67
N ARG A 76 11.07 11.59 -6.28
CA ARG A 76 9.88 12.15 -6.93
C ARG A 76 8.68 12.32 -6.00
N PHE A 77 8.79 11.87 -4.75
CA PHE A 77 7.67 11.92 -3.81
C PHE A 77 7.40 13.35 -3.34
N ILE A 78 6.16 13.78 -3.50
CA ILE A 78 5.69 15.09 -3.03
C ILE A 78 4.99 14.92 -1.68
N LYS A 79 3.93 14.09 -1.64
CA LYS A 79 3.15 13.85 -0.42
C LYS A 79 2.23 12.64 -0.54
N ARG A 80 1.73 12.19 0.62
CA ARG A 80 0.62 11.25 0.76
C ARG A 80 -0.60 11.97 1.32
N ALA A 81 -1.74 11.90 0.63
CA ALA A 81 -2.98 12.51 1.12
C ALA A 81 -4.22 11.81 0.55
N LYS A 82 -5.29 11.72 1.35
CA LYS A 82 -6.63 11.25 0.91
C LYS A 82 -6.64 9.89 0.17
N GLY A 83 -5.74 8.96 0.54
CA GLY A 83 -5.65 7.65 -0.12
C GLY A 83 -4.86 7.63 -1.42
N TYR A 84 -4.11 8.69 -1.71
CA TYR A 84 -3.24 8.79 -2.89
C TYR A 84 -1.80 9.12 -2.49
N ILE A 85 -0.87 8.68 -3.33
CA ILE A 85 0.50 9.19 -3.39
C ILE A 85 0.58 10.18 -4.56
N TYR A 86 1.20 11.33 -4.29
CA TYR A 86 1.46 12.38 -5.26
C TYR A 86 2.95 12.34 -5.61
N CYS A 87 3.24 12.12 -6.88
CA CYS A 87 4.61 12.12 -7.40
C CYS A 87 4.75 13.17 -8.50
N SER A 88 5.91 13.82 -8.57
CA SER A 88 6.33 14.60 -9.73
C SER A 88 6.88 13.68 -10.82
N GLU A 89 6.95 14.17 -12.05
CA GLU A 89 7.64 13.45 -13.13
C GLU A 89 9.17 13.46 -12.94
N LYS A 90 9.69 14.56 -12.38
CA LYS A 90 11.12 14.77 -12.12
C LYS A 90 11.43 14.72 -10.62
N PRO A 91 12.66 14.37 -10.23
CA PRO A 91 13.12 14.52 -8.84
C PRO A 91 12.84 15.92 -8.28
N VAL A 92 12.24 15.99 -7.09
CA VAL A 92 11.98 17.24 -6.34
C VAL A 92 12.91 17.38 -5.12
N ARG A 93 13.79 16.40 -4.90
CA ARG A 93 14.84 16.37 -3.87
C ARG A 93 16.18 16.14 -4.53
#